data_AF-A0A836VZ51-F1
#
_entry.id   AF-A0A836VZ51-F1
#
_cell.length_a   1.000
_cell.length_b   1.000
_cell.length_c   1.000
_cell.angle_alpha   90.00
_cell.angle_beta   90.00
_cell.angle_gamma   90.00
#
_symmetry.space_group_name_H-M   'P 1'
#
loop_
_entity.id
_entity.type
_entity.pdbx_description
1 polymer ?
#
loop_
_entity_poly.entity_id
_entity_poly.type
_entity_poly.pdbx_seq_one_letter_code
_entity_poly.pdbx_strand_id
1 'polypeptide(L)'
;MGKDISPPLFWDEVPDGVRSFALIADDPDAPMGTWVHWVIYNIPKGVMSLSEGIPNIRKLQDGTTQGKNDFGNIGYGGPCPPPGKPHRYFFTLYALSDDLKLPDGLTKSDLLKRIKNVIMDSTKFYGIFSR
;
A
#
# COMPACT_ATOMS: atom_id res chain seq x y z
N MET A 1 18.85 -9.47 6.26
CA MET A 1 17.40 -9.29 6.13
C MET A 1 17.16 -7.80 6.04
N GLY A 2 16.37 -7.32 5.06
CA GLY A 2 15.84 -5.96 5.13
C GLY A 2 15.01 -5.83 6.40
N LYS A 3 14.98 -4.67 7.05
CA LYS A 3 14.37 -4.54 8.39
C LYS A 3 12.83 -4.64 8.40
N ASP A 4 12.18 -5.03 7.29
CA ASP A 4 10.73 -5.01 7.11
C ASP A 4 10.07 -3.68 7.52
N ILE A 5 10.79 -2.58 7.28
CA ILE A 5 10.35 -1.22 7.61
C ILE A 5 9.69 -0.63 6.36
N SER A 6 8.43 -0.21 6.48
CA SER A 6 7.76 0.54 5.40
C SER A 6 8.45 1.88 5.17
N PRO A 7 8.70 2.30 3.92
CA PRO A 7 9.30 3.61 3.68
C PRO A 7 8.33 4.74 4.05
N PRO A 8 8.84 5.95 4.35
CA PRO A 8 8.00 7.13 4.49
C PRO A 8 7.42 7.53 3.12
N LEU A 9 6.12 7.81 3.07
CA LEU A 9 5.42 8.21 1.86
C LEU A 9 4.65 9.52 2.11
N PHE A 10 4.63 10.41 1.12
CA PHE A 10 3.96 11.70 1.19
C PHE A 10 3.27 12.01 -0.14
N TRP A 11 2.16 12.74 -0.07
CA TRP A 11 1.42 13.24 -1.23
C TRP A 11 0.75 14.58 -0.88
N ASP A 12 0.61 15.47 -1.85
CA ASP A 12 0.12 16.84 -1.69
C ASP A 12 -0.90 17.26 -2.77
N GLU A 13 -0.73 16.80 -4.01
CA GLU A 13 -1.64 17.10 -5.13
C GLU A 13 -2.87 16.18 -5.15
N VAL A 14 -3.81 16.43 -4.23
CA VAL A 14 -5.04 15.62 -4.10
C VAL A 14 -6.22 16.28 -4.83
N PRO A 15 -6.91 15.58 -5.75
CA PRO A 15 -8.08 16.13 -6.43
C PRO A 15 -9.22 16.52 -5.48
N ASP A 16 -10.00 17.53 -5.89
CA ASP A 16 -11.23 17.89 -5.18
C ASP A 16 -12.22 16.72 -5.14
N GLY A 17 -12.87 16.54 -4.00
CA GLY A 17 -13.88 15.48 -3.80
C GLY A 17 -13.35 14.17 -3.22
N VAL A 18 -12.03 14.05 -3.02
CA VAL A 18 -11.44 12.87 -2.36
C VAL A 18 -11.89 12.77 -0.90
N ARG A 19 -12.28 11.56 -0.51
CA ARG A 19 -12.79 11.22 0.83
C ARG A 19 -11.89 10.24 1.59
N SER A 20 -11.16 9.40 0.88
CA SER A 20 -10.18 8.49 1.47
C SER A 20 -9.09 8.11 0.47
N PHE A 21 -8.02 7.50 0.96
CA PHE A 21 -6.97 6.92 0.13
C PHE A 21 -6.81 5.42 0.38
N ALA A 22 -6.27 4.75 -0.64
CA ALA A 22 -5.74 3.40 -0.53
C ALA A 22 -4.37 3.34 -1.19
N LEU A 23 -3.46 2.52 -0.66
CA LEU A 23 -2.15 2.31 -1.21
C LEU A 23 -1.84 0.81 -1.30
N ILE A 24 -1.25 0.42 -2.43
CA ILE A 24 -0.75 -0.93 -2.68
C ILE A 24 0.72 -0.84 -3.03
N ALA A 25 1.54 -1.65 -2.35
CA ALA A 25 2.94 -1.86 -2.72
C ALA A 25 3.10 -3.26 -3.32
N ASP A 26 3.60 -3.34 -4.56
CA ASP A 26 3.86 -4.60 -5.24
C ASP A 26 5.14 -4.59 -6.09
N ASP A 27 5.72 -5.78 -6.24
CA ASP A 27 6.95 -6.06 -6.98
C ASP A 27 6.62 -6.98 -8.18
N PRO A 28 6.52 -6.45 -9.41
CA PRO A 28 6.29 -7.24 -10.62
C PRO A 28 7.53 -7.99 -11.09
N ASP A 29 8.72 -7.70 -10.55
CA ASP A 29 9.98 -8.33 -10.93
C ASP A 29 10.25 -9.62 -10.14
N ALA A 30 9.37 -9.99 -9.21
CA ALA A 30 9.51 -11.21 -8.42
C ALA A 30 9.41 -12.49 -9.30
N PRO A 31 10.22 -13.53 -9.03
CA PRO A 31 10.33 -14.71 -9.91
C PRO A 31 9.04 -15.51 -10.14
N MET A 32 8.06 -15.37 -9.23
CA MET A 32 6.80 -16.12 -9.21
C MET A 32 5.61 -15.28 -9.71
N GLY A 33 5.87 -14.13 -10.33
CA GLY A 33 4.85 -13.13 -10.68
C GLY A 33 4.78 -11.99 -9.68
N THR A 34 3.83 -11.08 -9.86
CA THR A 34 3.70 -9.87 -9.03
C THR A 34 3.50 -10.22 -7.56
N TRP A 35 4.42 -9.76 -6.70
CA TRP A 35 4.40 -9.99 -5.26
C TRP A 35 3.88 -8.77 -4.50
N VAL A 36 2.85 -8.93 -3.69
CA VAL A 36 2.25 -7.85 -2.90
C VAL A 36 2.97 -7.74 -1.56
N HIS A 37 3.64 -6.61 -1.37
CA HIS A 37 4.37 -6.26 -0.14
C HIS A 37 3.50 -5.53 0.87
N TRP A 38 2.52 -4.74 0.41
CA TRP A 38 1.67 -3.96 1.31
C TRP A 38 0.30 -3.67 0.71
N VAL A 39 -0.71 -3.73 1.56
CA VAL A 39 -2.08 -3.31 1.25
C VAL A 39 -2.53 -2.46 2.43
N ILE A 40 -2.79 -1.17 2.20
CA ILE A 40 -3.23 -0.23 3.23
C ILE A 40 -4.35 0.65 2.66
N TYR A 41 -5.43 0.85 3.41
CA TYR A 41 -6.65 1.47 2.90
C TYR A 41 -7.47 2.06 4.05
N ASN A 42 -8.61 2.69 3.72
CA ASN A 42 -9.36 3.56 4.64
C ASN A 42 -8.47 4.67 5.23
N ILE A 43 -7.46 5.12 4.50
CA ILE A 43 -6.61 6.22 4.92
C ILE A 43 -7.48 7.48 4.87
N PRO A 44 -7.71 8.18 5.99
CA PRO A 44 -8.58 9.35 6.00
C PRO A 44 -8.06 10.44 5.07
N LYS A 45 -8.95 11.22 4.43
CA LYS A 45 -8.53 12.32 3.53
C LYS A 45 -7.57 13.34 4.17
N GLY A 46 -7.59 13.49 5.50
CA GLY A 46 -6.71 14.41 6.23
C GLY A 46 -5.29 13.88 6.44
N VAL A 47 -5.06 12.60 6.13
CA VAL A 47 -3.74 11.98 6.20
C VAL A 47 -3.07 12.14 4.84
N MET A 48 -1.98 12.90 4.82
CA MET A 48 -1.20 13.23 3.61
C MET A 48 0.16 12.52 3.57
N SER A 49 0.40 11.64 4.54
CA SER A 49 1.66 10.92 4.67
C SER A 49 1.50 9.63 5.45
N LEU A 50 2.31 8.64 5.12
CA LEU A 50 2.55 7.45 5.95
C LEU A 50 3.99 7.53 6.48
N SER A 51 4.14 7.46 7.79
CA SER A 51 5.46 7.48 8.42
C SER A 51 6.27 6.22 8.09
N GLU A 52 7.59 6.32 8.20
CA GLU A 52 8.45 5.15 8.14
C GLU A 52 8.08 4.15 9.25
N GLY A 53 8.08 2.86 8.94
CA GLY A 53 7.91 1.80 9.93
C GLY A 53 6.53 1.75 10.57
N ILE A 54 5.47 1.92 9.80
CA ILE A 54 4.10 1.71 10.29
C ILE A 54 4.01 0.30 10.91
N PRO A 55 3.52 0.16 12.16
CA PRO A 55 3.45 -1.13 12.81
C PRO A 55 2.49 -2.06 12.05
N ASN A 56 2.84 -3.35 11.97
CA ASN A 56 2.06 -4.40 11.30
C ASN A 56 0.81 -4.81 12.11
N ILE A 57 -0.08 -3.85 12.37
CA ILE A 57 -1.36 -4.03 13.06
C ILE A 57 -2.54 -3.78 12.11
N ARG A 58 -3.66 -4.47 12.31
CA ARG A 58 -4.83 -4.41 11.40
C ARG A 58 -5.40 -3.01 11.22
N LYS A 59 -5.36 -2.19 12.28
CA LYS A 59 -5.96 -0.87 12.29
C LYS A 59 -5.14 0.09 13.13
N LEU A 60 -4.88 1.28 12.59
CA LEU A 60 -4.23 2.39 13.27
C LEU A 60 -5.27 3.28 13.98
N GLN A 61 -4.80 4.16 14.85
CA GLN A 61 -5.68 5.03 15.66
C GLN A 61 -6.48 6.04 14.81
N ASP A 62 -5.95 6.43 13.66
CA ASP A 62 -6.57 7.36 12.71
C ASP A 62 -7.67 6.72 11.86
N GLY A 63 -7.88 5.40 11.97
CA GLY A 63 -8.85 4.66 11.17
C GLY A 63 -8.26 3.95 9.96
N THR A 64 -6.99 4.20 9.64
CA THR A 64 -6.26 3.50 8.57
C THR A 64 -6.20 2.00 8.85
N THR A 65 -6.46 1.21 7.83
CA THR A 65 -6.58 -0.25 7.90
C THR A 65 -5.52 -0.92 7.04
N GLN A 66 -4.94 -2.02 7.54
CA GLN A 66 -3.98 -2.83 6.80
C GLN A 66 -4.58 -4.18 6.39
N GLY A 67 -4.26 -4.55 5.15
CA GLY A 67 -4.66 -5.78 4.50
C GLY A 67 -3.63 -6.89 4.64
N LYS A 68 -3.94 -8.02 3.99
CA LYS A 68 -3.08 -9.20 3.93
C LYS A 68 -2.15 -9.10 2.72
N ASN A 69 -0.85 -9.25 2.96
CA ASN A 69 0.19 -9.31 1.93
C ASN A 69 0.46 -10.77 1.48
N ASP A 70 1.30 -10.95 0.47
CA ASP A 70 1.59 -12.29 -0.09
C ASP A 70 2.47 -13.15 0.84
N PHE A 71 3.08 -12.56 1.87
CA PHE A 71 3.71 -13.31 2.97
C PHE A 71 2.70 -13.95 3.92
N GLY A 72 1.41 -13.68 3.73
CA GLY A 72 0.34 -14.14 4.60
C GLY A 72 0.13 -13.30 5.87
N ASN A 73 0.88 -12.20 6.01
CA ASN A 73 0.86 -11.33 7.18
C ASN A 73 0.02 -10.07 6.94
N ILE A 74 -0.30 -9.37 8.03
CA ILE A 74 -0.89 -8.03 7.97
C ILE A 74 0.22 -6.99 7.91
N GLY A 75 0.01 -5.96 7.08
CA GLY A 75 0.91 -4.82 6.98
C GLY A 75 2.05 -5.01 5.98
N TYR A 76 3.12 -4.22 6.15
CA TYR A 76 4.24 -4.18 5.22
C TYR A 76 5.16 -5.39 5.43
N GLY A 77 5.42 -6.12 4.35
CA GLY A 77 6.51 -7.11 4.27
C GLY A 77 7.64 -6.51 3.44
N GLY A 78 8.85 -6.45 3.99
CA GLY A 78 9.96 -5.78 3.34
C GLY A 78 10.56 -6.54 2.16
N PRO A 79 11.44 -5.87 1.41
CA PRO A 79 12.23 -6.51 0.37
C PRO A 79 13.14 -7.57 0.98
N CYS A 80 12.94 -8.83 0.59
CA CYS A 80 13.94 -9.89 0.75
C CYS A 80 14.38 -10.46 -0.62
N PRO A 81 14.84 -9.61 -1.57
CA PRO A 81 15.29 -10.12 -2.86
C PRO A 81 16.52 -11.03 -2.67
N PRO A 82 16.65 -12.10 -3.47
CA PRO A 82 17.87 -12.90 -3.50
C PRO A 82 19.06 -12.01 -3.91
N PRO A 83 20.31 -12.37 -3.54
CA PRO A 83 21.48 -11.66 -4.01
C PRO A 83 21.48 -11.59 -5.54
N GLY A 84 21.61 -10.40 -6.12
CA GLY A 84 21.57 -10.23 -7.56
C GLY A 84 20.88 -8.95 -8.02
N LYS A 85 19.94 -9.08 -8.96
CA LYS A 85 19.32 -7.93 -9.63
C LYS A 85 18.51 -7.08 -8.64
N PRO A 86 18.55 -5.74 -8.76
CA PRO A 86 17.63 -4.88 -8.03
C PRO A 86 16.18 -5.16 -8.44
N HIS A 87 15.27 -5.15 -7.47
CA HIS A 87 13.83 -5.26 -7.72
C HIS A 87 13.18 -3.89 -7.63
N ARG A 88 12.15 -3.65 -8.45
CA ARG A 88 11.37 -2.41 -8.41
C ARG A 88 10.13 -2.62 -7.56
N TYR A 89 10.04 -1.83 -6.50
CA TYR A 89 8.88 -1.82 -5.61
C TYR A 89 7.98 -0.68 -6.02
N PHE A 90 6.84 -1.01 -6.65
CA PHE A 90 5.86 -0.03 -7.07
C PHE A 90 4.88 0.25 -5.94
N PHE A 91 4.72 1.51 -5.61
CA PHE A 91 3.72 2.03 -4.69
C PHE A 91 2.67 2.75 -5.52
N THR A 92 1.44 2.24 -5.50
CA THR A 92 0.30 2.85 -6.17
C THR A 92 -0.61 3.44 -5.12
N LEU A 93 -0.77 4.76 -5.13
CA LEU A 93 -1.73 5.50 -4.31
C LEU A 93 -3.00 5.72 -5.13
N TYR A 94 -4.15 5.42 -4.54
CA TYR A 94 -5.47 5.61 -5.11
C TYR A 94 -6.21 6.67 -4.30
N ALA A 95 -6.69 7.70 -4.99
CA ALA A 95 -7.57 8.72 -4.43
C ALA A 95 -9.03 8.32 -4.67
N LEU A 96 -9.82 8.22 -3.60
CA LEU A 96 -11.17 7.65 -3.64
C LEU A 96 -12.24 8.72 -3.36
N SER A 97 -13.32 8.71 -4.13
CA SER A 97 -14.47 9.62 -3.95
C SER A 97 -15.38 9.25 -2.77
N ASP A 98 -15.11 8.13 -2.10
CA ASP A 98 -15.92 7.61 -0.99
C ASP A 98 -15.09 7.19 0.23
N ASP A 99 -15.72 7.18 1.39
CA ASP A 99 -15.19 6.63 2.64
C ASP A 99 -15.85 5.26 2.88
N LEU A 100 -15.33 4.24 2.20
CA LEU A 100 -15.95 2.92 2.09
C LEU A 100 -15.96 2.10 3.39
N LYS A 101 -15.23 2.53 4.44
CA LYS A 101 -15.11 1.83 5.74
C LYS A 101 -14.92 0.32 5.60
N LEU A 102 -13.96 -0.06 4.75
CA LEU A 102 -13.74 -1.46 4.39
C LEU A 102 -13.26 -2.29 5.60
N PRO A 103 -13.68 -3.57 5.73
CA PRO A 103 -13.19 -4.45 6.79
C PRO A 103 -11.69 -4.68 6.65
N ASP A 104 -11.02 -5.04 7.76
CA ASP A 104 -9.58 -5.34 7.76
C ASP A 104 -9.20 -6.64 7.05
N GLY A 105 -7.90 -6.82 6.77
CA GLY A 105 -7.36 -8.07 6.24
C GLY A 105 -7.64 -8.34 4.77
N LEU A 106 -8.02 -7.35 3.96
CA LEU A 106 -8.23 -7.54 2.52
C LEU A 106 -6.95 -7.82 1.77
N THR A 107 -7.05 -8.66 0.77
CA THR A 107 -5.98 -8.83 -0.23
C THR A 107 -6.01 -7.67 -1.24
N LYS A 108 -4.92 -7.50 -2.01
CA LYS A 108 -4.88 -6.57 -3.15
C LYS A 108 -6.08 -6.77 -4.09
N SER A 109 -6.39 -8.03 -4.43
CA SER A 109 -7.48 -8.35 -5.36
C SER A 109 -8.85 -7.94 -4.80
N ASP A 110 -9.11 -8.20 -3.52
CA ASP A 110 -10.38 -7.84 -2.87
C ASP A 110 -10.53 -6.34 -2.73
N LEU A 111 -9.45 -5.64 -2.37
CA LEU A 111 -9.44 -4.18 -2.28
C LEU A 111 -9.76 -3.56 -3.64
N LEU A 112 -9.04 -3.93 -4.70
CA LEU A 112 -9.25 -3.39 -6.05
C LEU A 112 -10.68 -3.59 -6.54
N LYS A 113 -11.27 -4.78 -6.31
CA LYS A 113 -12.68 -5.04 -6.67
C LYS A 113 -13.66 -4.11 -5.99
N ARG A 114 -13.38 -3.69 -4.74
CA ARG A 114 -14.25 -2.84 -3.93
C ARG A 114 -14.10 -1.36 -4.26
N ILE A 115 -12.88 -0.91 -4.56
CA ILE A 115 -12.62 0.51 -4.84
C ILE A 115 -12.83 0.88 -6.31
N LYS A 116 -12.89 -0.08 -7.24
CA LYS A 116 -12.89 0.15 -8.71
C LYS A 116 -13.87 1.23 -9.22
N ASN A 117 -15.03 1.38 -8.58
CA ASN A 117 -16.08 2.32 -9.02
C ASN A 117 -15.96 3.71 -8.37
N VAL A 118 -15.04 3.88 -7.42
CA VAL A 118 -14.85 5.13 -6.67
C VAL A 118 -13.43 5.67 -6.77
N ILE A 119 -12.55 5.05 -7.57
CA ILE A 119 -11.23 5.61 -7.89
C ILE A 119 -11.46 6.88 -8.71
N MET A 120 -10.99 8.02 -8.20
CA MET A 120 -10.97 9.29 -8.91
C MET A 120 -9.68 9.47 -9.69
N ASP A 121 -8.56 9.10 -9.06
CA ASP A 121 -7.23 9.21 -9.62
C ASP A 121 -6.31 8.17 -8.98
N SER A 122 -5.19 7.89 -9.64
CA SER A 122 -4.13 7.06 -9.09
C SER A 122 -2.77 7.52 -9.57
N THR A 123 -1.80 7.58 -8.65
CA THR A 123 -0.40 7.79 -8.98
C THR A 123 0.40 6.55 -8.61
N LYS A 124 1.44 6.27 -9.40
CA LYS A 124 2.35 5.16 -9.19
C LYS A 124 3.77 5.69 -9.20
N PHE A 125 4.48 5.47 -8.12
CA PHE A 125 5.92 5.68 -8.03
C PHE A 125 6.61 4.37 -7.66
N TYR A 126 7.91 4.27 -7.89
CA TYR A 126 8.65 3.09 -7.49
C TYR A 126 9.98 3.45 -6.84
N GLY A 127 10.35 2.66 -5.84
CA GLY A 127 11.69 2.64 -5.28
C GLY A 127 12.48 1.48 -5.88
N ILE A 128 13.77 1.68 -6.12
CA ILE A 128 14.69 0.59 -6.46
C ILE A 128 15.35 0.15 -5.16
N PHE A 129 15.20 -1.13 -4.80
CA PHE A 129 15.93 -1.71 -3.68
C PHE A 129 16.83 -2.85 -4.18
N SER A 130 18.11 -2.78 -3.81
CA SER A 130 19.11 -3.84 -3.97
C SER A 130 19.65 -4.23 -2.60
N ARG A 131 20.07 -5.50 -2.46
CA ARG A 131 20.79 -5.97 -1.27
C ARG A 131 22.29 -5.86 -1.46
#